data_AF-A0A957SLC6-F1
#
_entry.id   AF-A0A957SLC6-F1
#
_cell.length_a   1.000
_cell.length_b   1.000
_cell.length_c   1.000
_cell.angle_alpha   90.00
_cell.angle_beta   90.00
_cell.angle_gamma   90.00
#
_symmetry.space_group_name_H-M   'P 1'
#
loop_
_entity.id
_entity.type
_entity.pdbx_description
1 polymer ?
#
loop_
_entity_poly.entity_id
_entity_poly.type
_entity_poly.pdbx_seq_one_letter_code
_entity_poly.pdbx_strand_id
1 'polypeptide(L)'
;MNQLKTMLAIRRQYEIYASRQIAIPSVQSKGLLVMVHALPHNQGLQVTALNFGAHALVEEIPLAETPSPRVVDMFTGRAELLAAGALRVALDGYAGKSYWIPPA
;
A
#
# COMPACT_ATOMS: atom_id res chain seq x y z
N MET A 1 -20.87 -6.98 0.99
CA MET A 1 -19.99 -7.26 -0.16
C MET A 1 -18.83 -8.12 0.36
N ASN A 2 -18.54 -9.27 -0.25
CA ASN A 2 -17.52 -10.20 0.28
C ASN A 2 -16.11 -9.64 0.01
N GLN A 3 -15.39 -9.20 1.06
CA GLN A 3 -14.05 -8.59 0.96
C GLN A 3 -13.05 -9.46 0.19
N LEU A 4 -13.16 -10.79 0.29
CA LEU A 4 -12.32 -11.72 -0.46
C LEU A 4 -12.51 -11.60 -1.97
N LYS A 5 -13.76 -11.42 -2.45
CA LYS A 5 -14.05 -11.24 -3.88
C LYS A 5 -13.43 -9.95 -4.41
N THR A 6 -13.52 -8.86 -3.63
CA THR A 6 -12.90 -7.57 -3.96
C THR A 6 -11.38 -7.68 -4.04
N MET A 7 -10.76 -8.34 -3.05
CA MET A 7 -9.32 -8.58 -3.03
C MET A 7 -8.85 -9.40 -4.25
N LEU A 8 -9.57 -10.46 -4.61
CA LEU A 8 -9.24 -11.28 -5.79
C LEU A 8 -9.40 -10.50 -7.10
N ALA A 9 -10.41 -9.64 -7.20
CA ALA A 9 -10.60 -8.77 -8.37
C ALA A 9 -9.44 -7.78 -8.53
N ILE A 10 -9.04 -7.10 -7.45
CA ILE A 10 -7.90 -6.18 -7.43
C ILE A 10 -6.61 -6.92 -7.84
N ARG A 11 -6.36 -8.12 -7.27
CA ARG A 11 -5.19 -8.93 -7.60
C ARG A 11 -5.09 -9.27 -9.08
N ARG A 12 -6.23 -9.54 -9.74
CA ARG A 12 -6.29 -9.79 -11.19
C ARG A 12 -6.07 -8.50 -11.99
N GLN A 13 -6.73 -7.41 -11.62
CA GLN A 13 -6.70 -6.16 -12.38
C GLN A 13 -5.29 -5.56 -12.47
N TYR A 14 -4.53 -5.59 -11.37
CA TYR A 14 -3.19 -5.01 -11.29
C TYR A 14 -2.08 -6.05 -11.44
N GLU A 15 -2.45 -7.29 -11.79
CA GLU A 15 -1.51 -8.41 -11.93
C GLU A 15 -0.53 -8.52 -10.76
N ILE A 16 -1.02 -8.31 -9.53
CA ILE A 16 -0.19 -8.26 -8.31
C ILE A 16 0.60 -9.57 -8.14
N TYR A 17 0.09 -10.68 -8.68
CA TYR A 17 0.77 -11.97 -8.71
C TYR A 17 2.11 -11.97 -9.49
N ALA A 18 2.28 -11.04 -10.44
CA ALA A 18 3.48 -10.84 -11.24
C ALA A 18 4.29 -9.62 -10.77
N SER A 19 3.89 -8.99 -9.65
CA SER A 19 4.63 -7.86 -9.09
C SER A 19 5.94 -8.30 -8.45
N ARG A 20 6.95 -7.44 -8.50
CA ARG A 20 8.26 -7.68 -7.88
C ARG A 20 8.37 -6.84 -6.62
N GLN A 21 8.65 -7.47 -5.47
CA GLN A 21 8.94 -6.71 -4.25
C GLN A 21 10.25 -5.93 -4.43
N ILE A 22 10.19 -4.62 -4.20
CA ILE A 22 11.32 -3.71 -4.39
C ILE A 22 11.79 -3.08 -3.09
N ALA A 23 10.93 -2.97 -2.07
CA ALA A 23 11.30 -2.42 -0.78
C ALA A 23 10.44 -2.95 0.36
N ILE A 24 11.03 -2.99 1.55
CA ILE A 24 10.36 -3.16 2.85
C ILE A 24 10.80 -1.97 3.69
N PRO A 25 10.04 -0.86 3.69
CA PRO A 25 10.41 0.33 4.45
C PRO A 25 10.53 0.04 5.94
N SER A 26 11.45 0.73 6.61
CA SER A 26 11.54 0.71 8.07
C SER A 26 10.29 1.33 8.68
N VAL A 27 9.78 0.69 9.72
CA VAL A 27 8.62 1.14 10.50
C VAL A 27 9.00 1.33 11.97
N GLN A 28 8.26 2.17 12.68
CA GLN A 28 8.42 2.39 14.12
C GLN A 28 7.62 1.35 14.91
N SER A 29 6.38 1.07 14.48
CA SER A 29 5.53 0.07 15.15
C SER A 29 5.99 -1.35 14.82
N LYS A 30 6.32 -2.14 15.85
CA LYS A 30 6.72 -3.56 15.70
C LYS A 30 5.61 -4.46 15.11
N GLY A 31 4.36 -4.02 15.19
CA GLY A 31 3.22 -4.74 14.61
C GLY A 31 2.94 -4.36 13.15
N LEU A 32 3.61 -3.36 12.60
CA LEU A 32 3.37 -2.88 11.25
C LEU A 32 4.32 -3.58 10.26
N LEU A 33 3.78 -4.01 9.12
CA LEU A 33 4.55 -4.45 7.97
C LEU A 33 4.15 -3.60 6.78
N VAL A 34 5.14 -2.99 6.12
CA VAL A 34 4.94 -2.30 4.85
C VAL A 34 5.79 -2.96 3.78
N MET A 35 5.17 -3.25 2.63
CA MET A 35 5.85 -3.83 1.47
C MET A 35 5.54 -3.01 0.24
N VAL A 36 6.55 -2.71 -0.56
CA VAL A 36 6.42 -2.00 -1.83
C VAL A 36 6.76 -2.97 -2.97
N HIS A 37 5.87 -3.07 -3.94
CA HIS A 37 6.05 -3.87 -5.14
C HIS A 37 6.01 -2.97 -6.38
N ALA A 38 6.90 -3.23 -7.33
CA ALA A 38 6.76 -2.72 -8.69
C ALA A 38 5.73 -3.58 -9.43
N LEU A 39 4.70 -2.93 -9.97
CA LEU A 39 3.72 -3.59 -10.80
C LEU A 39 4.30 -3.85 -12.20
N PRO A 40 3.88 -4.93 -12.89
CA PRO A 40 4.36 -5.23 -14.23
C PRO A 40 3.93 -4.16 -15.24
N HIS A 41 4.54 -4.18 -16.42
CA HIS A 41 4.18 -3.28 -17.53
C HIS A 41 4.25 -1.78 -17.19
N ASN A 42 5.11 -1.39 -16.25
CA ASN A 42 5.26 -0.02 -15.78
C ASN A 42 3.94 0.59 -15.25
N GLN A 43 3.08 -0.25 -14.64
CA GLN A 43 1.79 0.18 -14.07
C GLN A 43 1.93 0.96 -12.74
N GLY A 44 3.16 1.36 -12.37
CA GLY A 44 3.46 2.07 -11.12
C GLY A 44 3.82 1.13 -9.97
N LEU A 45 3.51 1.55 -8.75
CA LEU A 45 3.85 0.84 -7.53
C LEU A 45 2.60 0.40 -6.76
N GLN A 46 2.72 -0.72 -6.07
CA GLN A 46 1.75 -1.19 -5.09
C GLN A 46 2.39 -1.18 -3.70
N VAL A 47 1.73 -0.56 -2.74
CA VAL A 47 2.16 -0.52 -1.33
C VAL A 47 1.15 -1.26 -0.47
N THR A 48 1.59 -2.31 0.21
CA THR A 48 0.78 -3.04 1.19
C THR A 48 1.18 -2.60 2.58
N ALA A 49 0.20 -2.25 3.42
CA ALA A 49 0.42 -2.01 4.85
C ALA A 49 -0.47 -2.95 5.67
N LEU A 50 0.12 -3.70 6.59
CA LEU A 50 -0.57 -4.68 7.45
C LEU A 50 -0.23 -4.43 8.91
N ASN A 51 -1.24 -4.33 9.76
CA ASN A 51 -1.08 -4.29 11.20
C ASN A 51 -1.33 -5.69 11.77
N PHE A 52 -0.30 -6.34 12.30
CA PHE A 52 -0.38 -7.62 13.01
C PHE A 52 -0.66 -7.44 14.51
N GLY A 53 -0.69 -6.21 15.01
CA GLY A 53 -1.03 -5.89 16.40
C GLY A 53 -2.53 -5.70 16.62
N ALA A 54 -2.96 -5.81 17.88
CA ALA A 54 -4.35 -5.60 18.29
C ALA A 54 -4.77 -4.13 18.40
N HIS A 55 -3.81 -3.21 18.43
CA HIS A 55 -4.04 -1.79 18.65
C HIS A 55 -4.00 -1.02 17.34
N ALA A 56 -4.84 0.02 17.24
CA ALA A 56 -4.79 0.95 16.12
C ALA A 56 -3.46 1.71 16.11
N LEU A 57 -3.00 2.08 14.91
CA LEU A 57 -1.78 2.84 14.69
C LEU A 57 -1.95 3.86 13.58
N VAL A 58 -1.15 4.92 13.67
CA VAL A 58 -0.96 5.91 12.60
C VAL A 58 0.53 6.17 12.48
N GLU A 59 1.08 6.02 11.29
CA GLU A 59 2.52 6.16 11.03
C GLU A 59 2.77 6.79 9.66
N GLU A 60 3.80 7.61 9.56
CA GLU A 60 4.29 8.16 8.28
C GLU A 60 5.43 7.29 7.76
N ILE A 61 5.22 6.67 6.60
CA ILE A 61 6.16 5.71 6.02
C ILE A 61 6.92 6.40 4.90
N PRO A 62 8.24 6.64 5.05
CA PRO A 62 9.02 7.25 4.00
C PRO A 62 9.10 6.29 2.81
N LEU A 63 8.75 6.79 1.63
CA LEU A 63 8.90 6.05 0.38
C LEU A 63 10.04 6.69 -0.41
N ALA A 64 11.15 5.97 -0.55
CA ALA A 64 12.38 6.52 -1.12
C ALA A 64 12.21 7.01 -2.57
N GLU A 65 11.55 6.21 -3.42
CA GLU A 65 11.39 6.48 -4.85
C GLU A 65 9.92 6.32 -5.25
N THR A 66 9.16 7.41 -5.18
CA THR A 66 7.76 7.42 -5.64
C THR A 66 7.65 8.12 -6.98
N PRO A 67 7.10 7.47 -8.02
CA PRO A 67 6.95 8.07 -9.35
C PRO A 67 5.90 9.20 -9.38
N SER A 68 5.00 9.24 -8.40
CA SER A 68 3.93 10.23 -8.32
C SER A 68 3.65 10.59 -6.86
N PRO A 69 3.28 11.86 -6.56
CA PRO A 69 2.76 12.23 -5.25
C PRO A 69 1.35 11.68 -5.01
N ARG A 70 0.66 11.17 -6.04
CA ARG A 70 -0.70 10.64 -5.92
C ARG A 70 -0.69 9.20 -5.42
N VAL A 71 -1.52 8.90 -4.44
CA VAL A 71 -1.75 7.56 -3.90
C VAL A 71 -3.23 7.26 -3.96
N VAL A 72 -3.60 6.03 -4.28
CA VAL A 72 -5.00 5.59 -4.32
C VAL A 72 -5.17 4.34 -3.47
N ASP A 73 -6.07 4.36 -2.49
CA ASP A 73 -6.48 3.16 -1.78
C ASP A 73 -7.24 2.25 -2.76
N MET A 74 -6.72 1.04 -2.98
CA MET A 74 -7.21 0.15 -4.02
C MET A 74 -8.57 -0.48 -3.69
N PHE A 75 -8.99 -0.48 -2.43
CA PHE A 75 -10.27 -1.03 -2.00
C PHE A 75 -11.39 -0.01 -2.02
N THR A 76 -11.07 1.25 -1.67
CA THR A 76 -12.05 2.34 -1.60
C THR A 76 -12.03 3.27 -2.80
N GLY A 77 -10.96 3.25 -3.60
CA GLY A 77 -10.73 4.17 -4.72
C GLY A 77 -10.39 5.59 -4.28
N ARG A 78 -10.26 5.86 -2.97
CA ARG A 78 -9.95 7.20 -2.45
C ARG A 78 -8.52 7.56 -2.76
N ALA A 79 -8.34 8.74 -3.35
CA ALA A 79 -7.03 9.29 -3.65
C ALA A 79 -6.56 10.21 -2.51
N GLU A 80 -5.29 10.10 -2.18
CA GLU A 80 -4.57 10.92 -1.21
C GLU A 80 -3.25 11.39 -1.85
N LEU A 81 -2.63 12.41 -1.27
CA LEU A 81 -1.33 12.89 -1.69
C LEU A 81 -0.28 12.49 -0.65
N LEU A 82 0.89 12.04 -1.11
CA LEU A 82 2.05 11.88 -0.27
C LEU A 82 2.45 13.24 0.30
N ALA A 83 2.63 13.30 1.61
CA ALA A 83 3.18 14.47 2.28
C ALA A 83 4.70 14.30 2.33
N ALA A 84 5.45 15.15 1.62
CA ALA A 84 6.91 15.12 1.59
C ALA A 84 7.53 13.74 1.24
N GLY A 85 6.89 12.97 0.35
CA GLY A 85 7.34 11.62 -0.04
C GLY A 85 7.02 10.53 0.99
N ALA A 86 6.30 10.84 2.07
CA ALA A 86 5.83 9.88 3.05
C ALA A 86 4.36 9.51 2.84
N LEU A 87 4.07 8.22 2.97
CA LEU A 87 2.72 7.68 2.99
C LEU A 87 2.21 7.65 4.42
N ARG A 88 1.12 8.38 4.69
CA ARG A 88 0.43 8.28 5.97
C ARG A 88 -0.41 7.01 6.01
N VAL A 89 0.01 6.05 6.84
CA VAL A 89 -0.71 4.80 7.07
C VAL A 89 -1.50 4.92 8.37
N ALA A 90 -2.82 4.73 8.29
CA ALA A 90 -3.70 4.65 9.46
C ALA A 90 -4.48 3.33 9.40
N LEU A 91 -4.31 2.48 10.41
CA LEU A 91 -4.87 1.12 10.48
C LEU A 91 -5.41 0.83 11.86
N ASP A 92 -6.58 0.19 11.92
CA ASP A 92 -7.09 -0.45 13.14
C ASP A 92 -6.26 -1.70 13.48
N GLY A 93 -6.52 -2.29 14.65
CA GLY A 93 -5.94 -3.58 15.04
C GLY A 93 -6.29 -4.68 14.04
N TYR A 94 -5.29 -5.49 13.65
CA TYR A 94 -5.45 -6.57 12.67
C TYR A 94 -5.94 -6.13 11.28
N ALA A 95 -5.87 -4.84 10.96
CA ALA A 95 -6.31 -4.28 9.69
C ALA A 95 -5.17 -4.23 8.65
N GLY A 96 -5.57 -4.11 7.38
CA GLY A 96 -4.64 -3.92 6.28
C GLY A 96 -5.20 -2.97 5.22
N LYS A 97 -4.31 -2.27 4.53
CA LYS A 97 -4.61 -1.42 3.38
C LYS A 97 -3.67 -1.73 2.22
N SER A 98 -4.16 -1.52 1.01
CA SER A 98 -3.39 -1.63 -0.21
C SER A 98 -3.53 -0.33 -0.98
N TYR A 99 -2.41 0.23 -1.37
CA TYR A 99 -2.32 1.50 -2.07
C TYR A 99 -1.69 1.28 -3.45
N TRP A 100 -2.13 2.06 -4.42
CA TRP A 100 -1.55 2.15 -5.75
C TRP A 100 -0.98 3.55 -5.96
N ILE A 101 0.26 3.61 -6.43
CA ILE A 101 0.92 4.84 -6.85
C ILE A 101 1.07 4.75 -8.38
N PRO A 102 0.41 5.61 -9.16
CA PRO A 102 0.49 5.56 -10.61
C PRO A 102 1.92 5.85 -11.08
N PRO A 103 2.29 5.38 -12.29
CA PRO A 103 3.53 5.80 -12.92
C PRO A 103 3.53 7.32 -13.15
N ALA A 104 4.73 7.88 -13.38
CA ALA A 104 4.93 9.30 -13.70
C ALA A 104 4.25 9.69 -15.01
#